data_AF-U2NNM1-F1
#
_entry.id   AF-U2NNM1-F1
#
_cell.length_a   1.000
_cell.length_b   1.000
_cell.length_c   1.000
_cell.angle_alpha   90.00
_cell.angle_beta   90.00
_cell.angle_gamma   90.00
#
_symmetry.space_group_name_H-M   'P 1'
#
loop_
_entity.id
_entity.type
_entity.pdbx_description
1 polymer ?
#
loop_
_entity_poly.entity_id
_entity_poly.type
_entity_poly.pdbx_seq_one_letter_code
_entity_poly.pdbx_strand_id
1 'polypeptide(L)' 'DYPTATVPAYHAYVVCPKTSGAKQLSIIIDGETTGLRAIETTDQDGTMRYYDLQGRYIGTTLQGQPKGIYIGNGKKIVH' A
#
# COMPACT_ATOMS: atom_id res chain seq x y z
N ASP A 1 -6.86 10.73 -35.76
CA ASP A 1 -6.49 9.60 -34.87
C ASP A 1 -5.08 9.78 -34.37
N TYR A 2 -4.88 9.74 -33.05
CA TYR A 2 -3.55 9.73 -32.44
C TYR A 2 -3.23 8.30 -32.01
N PRO A 3 -1.99 7.82 -32.17
CA PRO A 3 -1.61 6.49 -31.74
C PRO A 3 -1.73 6.37 -30.22
N THR A 4 -2.34 5.30 -29.75
CA THR A 4 -2.38 4.95 -28.31
C THR A 4 -1.12 4.18 -27.94
N ALA A 5 -0.57 4.46 -26.75
CA ALA A 5 0.55 3.73 -26.16
C ALA A 5 0.17 3.28 -24.75
N THR A 6 0.45 2.03 -24.42
CA THR A 6 0.23 1.46 -23.09
C THR A 6 1.58 1.20 -22.43
N VAL A 7 1.78 1.74 -21.22
CA VAL A 7 2.92 1.43 -20.37
C VAL A 7 2.43 0.52 -19.23
N PRO A 8 2.95 -0.72 -19.07
CA PRO A 8 2.53 -1.56 -17.95
C PRO A 8 2.97 -0.95 -16.62
N ALA A 9 2.27 -1.32 -15.54
CA ALA A 9 2.59 -0.83 -14.19
C ALA A 9 4.09 -1.01 -13.85
N TYR A 10 4.66 -0.05 -13.13
CA TYR A 10 6.06 -0.04 -12.65
C TYR A 10 7.17 0.06 -13.70
N HIS A 11 6.85 0.34 -14.98
CA HIS A 11 7.87 0.45 -16.05
C HIS A 11 8.28 1.87 -16.42
N ALA A 12 7.72 2.90 -15.77
CA ALA A 12 8.09 4.29 -16.01
C ALA A 12 8.09 5.11 -14.71
N TYR A 13 8.88 6.17 -14.71
CA TYR A 13 8.91 7.19 -13.66
C TYR A 13 9.00 8.57 -14.30
N VAL A 14 8.51 9.60 -13.59
CA VAL A 14 8.54 10.99 -14.06
C VAL A 14 9.51 11.79 -13.21
N VAL A 15 10.41 12.54 -13.87
CA VAL A 15 11.35 13.45 -13.21
C VAL A 15 11.03 14.88 -13.61
N CYS A 16 10.77 15.73 -12.61
CA CYS A 16 10.57 17.16 -12.82
C CYS A 16 11.92 17.89 -12.70
N PRO A 17 12.45 18.52 -13.77
CA PRO A 17 13.69 19.28 -13.68
C PRO A 17 13.52 20.52 -12.78
N LYS A 18 14.55 20.83 -11.97
CA LYS A 18 14.51 21.90 -10.96
C LYS A 18 14.77 23.31 -11.51
N THR A 19 15.04 23.48 -12.79
CA THR A 19 15.51 24.76 -13.34
C THR A 19 14.44 25.51 -14.13
N SER A 20 14.01 26.60 -13.48
CA SER A 20 13.52 27.89 -14.01
C SER A 20 12.33 27.91 -14.98
N GLY A 21 11.24 28.50 -14.51
CA GLY A 21 10.22 29.12 -15.37
C GLY A 21 8.97 28.27 -15.59
N ALA A 22 8.11 28.22 -14.57
CA ALA A 22 6.66 28.04 -14.67
C ALA A 22 6.11 27.30 -15.90
N LYS A 23 6.18 25.96 -15.91
CA LYS A 23 5.08 25.16 -16.44
C LYS A 23 4.74 24.07 -15.42
N GLN A 24 3.50 24.10 -14.96
CA GLN A 24 2.96 23.05 -14.11
C GLN A 24 2.96 21.75 -14.92
N LEU A 25 3.70 20.74 -14.45
CA LEU A 25 3.48 19.38 -14.93
C LEU A 25 2.09 18.96 -14.47
N SER A 26 1.16 18.79 -15.41
CA SER A 26 -0.18 18.26 -15.15
C SER A 26 -0.25 16.84 -15.68
N ILE A 27 -0.26 15.86 -14.76
CA ILE A 27 -0.54 14.46 -15.10
C ILE A 27 -2.01 14.23 -14.77
N ILE A 28 -2.79 13.89 -15.80
CA ILE A 28 -4.18 13.49 -15.65
C ILE A 28 -4.23 11.99 -15.89
N ILE A 29 -4.65 11.23 -14.87
CA ILE A 29 -4.91 9.80 -14.98
C ILE A 29 -6.42 9.68 -15.16
N ASP A 30 -6.85 9.57 -16.41
CA ASP A 30 -8.24 9.31 -16.75
C ASP A 30 -8.55 7.82 -16.58
N GLY A 31 -9.74 7.52 -16.06
CA GLY A 31 -10.20 6.15 -15.79
C GLY A 31 -10.22 5.79 -14.31
N GLU A 32 -10.55 4.53 -14.03
CA GLU A 32 -10.62 4.03 -12.66
C GLU A 32 -9.19 3.88 -12.12
N THR A 33 -8.84 4.69 -11.13
CA THR A 33 -7.60 4.44 -10.37
C THR A 33 -7.69 3.04 -9.79
N THR A 34 -6.69 2.20 -10.01
CA THR A 34 -6.53 0.92 -9.29
C THR A 34 -6.10 1.21 -7.84
N GLY A 35 -6.87 2.02 -7.14
CA GLY A 35 -6.72 2.24 -5.71
C GLY A 35 -7.00 0.93 -4.98
N LEU A 36 -6.30 0.70 -3.88
CA LEU A 36 -6.62 -0.38 -2.96
C LEU A 36 -7.99 -0.10 -2.35
N ARG A 37 -9.04 -0.72 -2.89
CA ARG A 37 -10.44 -0.55 -2.43
C ARG A 37 -10.70 -1.21 -1.09
N ALA A 38 -10.05 -2.34 -0.88
CA ALA A 38 -10.08 -3.11 0.36
C ALA A 38 -8.71 -3.73 0.57
N ILE A 39 -8.30 -3.81 1.83
CA ILE A 39 -7.18 -4.66 2.24
C ILE A 39 -7.82 -5.90 2.81
N GLU A 40 -7.54 -7.06 2.22
CA GLU A 40 -7.87 -8.34 2.87
C GLU A 40 -6.92 -8.53 4.05
N THR A 41 -7.48 -8.39 5.24
CA THR A 41 -6.73 -8.36 6.51
C THR A 41 -6.92 -9.62 7.35
N THR A 42 -7.73 -10.55 6.85
CA THR A 42 -8.00 -11.89 7.38
C THR A 42 -7.89 -12.88 6.25
N ASP A 43 -7.40 -14.07 6.57
CA ASP A 43 -7.38 -15.18 5.61
C ASP A 43 -8.82 -15.59 5.23
N GLN A 44 -8.95 -16.37 4.15
CA GLN A 44 -10.25 -16.85 3.65
C GLN A 44 -11.04 -17.65 4.69
N ASP A 45 -10.36 -18.27 5.65
CA ASP A 45 -10.95 -19.03 6.75
C ASP A 45 -11.28 -18.17 7.99
N GLY A 46 -11.05 -16.86 7.92
CA GLY A 46 -11.24 -15.91 9.02
C GLY A 46 -10.06 -15.86 10.00
N THR A 47 -8.94 -16.56 9.73
CA THR A 47 -7.76 -16.52 10.58
C THR A 47 -7.15 -15.12 10.60
N MET A 48 -6.98 -14.57 11.81
CA MET A 48 -6.26 -13.32 12.04
C MET A 48 -4.79 -13.61 12.32
N ARG A 49 -3.89 -12.96 11.56
CA ARG A 49 -2.45 -12.99 11.80
C ARG A 49 -1.99 -11.71 12.50
N TYR A 50 -1.04 -11.86 13.41
CA TYR A 50 -0.40 -10.76 14.11
C TYR A 50 1.04 -10.60 13.65
N TYR A 51 1.48 -9.34 13.59
CA TYR A 51 2.83 -8.96 13.22
C TYR A 51 3.40 -7.97 14.22
N ASP A 52 4.72 -8.00 14.41
CA ASP A 52 5.44 -6.95 15.13
C ASP A 52 5.59 -5.67 14.27
N LEU A 53 6.18 -4.62 14.84
CA LEU A 53 6.36 -3.33 14.15
C LEU A 53 7.34 -3.39 12.97
N GLN A 54 8.13 -4.46 12.88
CA GLN A 54 9.02 -4.74 11.76
C GLN A 54 8.29 -5.52 10.65
N GLY A 55 7.01 -5.82 10.83
CA GLY A 55 6.20 -6.57 9.87
C GLY A 55 6.47 -8.08 9.89
N ARG A 56 7.14 -8.61 10.92
CA ARG A 56 7.39 -10.06 11.05
C ARG A 56 6.19 -10.75 11.68
N TYR A 57 5.78 -11.89 11.11
CA TYR A 57 4.70 -12.71 11.63
C TYR A 57 5.05 -13.30 13.00
N ILE A 58 4.14 -13.18 13.97
CA ILE A 58 4.34 -13.65 15.35
C ILE A 58 3.29 -14.69 15.81
N GLY A 59 2.30 -14.99 14.98
CA GLY A 59 1.27 -15.98 15.27
C GLY A 59 -0.16 -15.51 15.00
N THR A 60 -1.12 -16.32 15.44
CA THR A 60 -2.57 -16.06 15.36
C THR A 60 -3.19 -15.66 16.70
N THR A 61 -2.36 -15.47 17.72
CA THR A 61 -2.76 -15.01 19.06
C THR A 61 -1.69 -14.07 19.63
N LEU A 62 -2.12 -13.15 20.47
CA LEU A 62 -1.22 -12.30 21.26
C LEU A 62 -0.94 -12.88 22.64
N GLN A 63 -1.63 -13.95 23.06
CA GLN A 63 -1.39 -14.56 24.36
C GLN A 63 0.06 -15.01 24.50
N GLY A 64 0.72 -14.54 25.57
CA GLY A 64 2.14 -14.82 25.83
C GLY A 64 3.11 -13.89 25.10
N GLN A 65 2.62 -12.94 24.30
CA GLN A 65 3.46 -11.88 23.74
C GLN A 65 3.76 -10.80 24.79
N PRO A 66 4.92 -10.13 24.71
CA PRO A 66 5.22 -8.98 25.57
C PRO A 66 4.19 -7.86 25.44
N LYS A 67 4.12 -6.98 26.44
CA LYS A 67 3.32 -5.76 26.30
C LYS A 67 3.90 -4.88 25.19
N GLY A 68 3.05 -4.39 24.31
CA GLY A 68 3.55 -3.68 23.14
C GLY A 68 2.50 -3.35 22.10
N ILE A 69 3.01 -2.96 20.93
CA ILE A 69 2.21 -2.60 19.76
C ILE A 69 2.37 -3.70 18.72
N TYR A 70 1.23 -4.17 18.20
CA TYR A 70 1.15 -5.21 17.19
C TYR A 70 0.27 -4.75 16.02
N ILE A 71 0.49 -5.35 14.86
CA ILE A 71 -0.39 -5.19 13.69
C ILE A 71 -1.26 -6.44 13.59
N GLY A 72 -2.57 -6.27 13.67
CA GLY A 72 -3.56 -7.33 13.45
C GLY A 72 -4.76 -6.76 12.72
N ASN A 73 -5.27 -7.51 11.74
CA ASN A 73 -6.39 -7.08 10.91
C ASN A 73 -6.20 -5.69 10.25
N GLY A 74 -4.96 -5.40 9.81
CA GLY A 74 -4.59 -4.10 9.23
C GLY A 74 -4.59 -2.91 10.21
N LYS A 75 -4.73 -3.17 11.51
CA LYS A 75 -4.81 -2.14 12.55
C LYS A 75 -3.73 -2.32 13.60
N LYS A 76 -3.38 -1.20 14.23
CA LYS A 76 -2.54 -1.17 15.43
C LYS A 76 -3.34 -1.68 16.63
N ILE A 77 -2.79 -2.65 17.34
CA ILE A 77 -3.34 -3.23 18.57
C ILE A 77 -2.34 -3.00 19.70
N VAL A 78 -2.84 -2.61 20.87
CA VAL A 78 -2.05 -2.52 22.10
C VAL A 78 -2.37 -3.76 22.93
N HIS A 79 -1.34 -4.52 23.29
CA HIS A 79 -1.44 -5.74 24.10
C HIS A 79 -0.75 -5.54 25.46
#